data_AF-A0A354S6K3-F1
#
_entry.id   AF-A0A354S6K3-F1
#
_cell.length_a   1.000
_cell.length_b   1.000
_cell.length_c   1.000
_cell.angle_alpha   90.00
_cell.angle_beta   90.00
_cell.angle_gamma   90.00
#
_symmetry.space_group_name_H-M   'P 1'
#
loop_
_entity.id
_entity.type
_entity.pdbx_description
1 polymer ?
#
loop_
_entity_poly.entity_id
_entity_poly.type
_entity_poly.pdbx_seq_one_letter_code
_entity_poly.pdbx_strand_id
1 'polypeptide(L)' 'MATAQSTYLGSLRCENLHLQSGTRIHTDAPTDNQGM' A
#
# COMPACT_ATOMS: atom_id res chain seq x y z
N MET A 1 -9.96 3.59 17.35
CA MET A 1 -8.58 3.11 17.22
C MET A 1 -8.35 2.84 15.73
N ALA A 2 -7.21 3.24 15.15
CA ALA A 2 -6.94 2.94 13.75
C ALA A 2 -6.81 1.41 13.55
N THR A 3 -7.36 0.88 12.46
CA THR A 3 -7.35 -0.56 12.13
C THR A 3 -6.27 -0.92 11.11
N ALA A 4 -5.90 0.05 10.28
CA ALA A 4 -4.83 -0.08 9.29
C ALA A 4 -4.06 1.23 9.15
N GLN A 5 -2.83 1.13 8.67
CA GLN A 5 -1.99 2.25 8.26
C GLN A 5 -1.62 2.08 6.79
N SER A 6 -1.68 3.16 6.03
CA SER A 6 -1.22 3.19 4.63
C SER A 6 -0.01 4.10 4.50
N THR A 7 1.03 3.64 3.82
CA THR A 7 2.28 4.36 3.60
C THR A 7 2.55 4.42 2.10
N TYR A 8 2.71 5.64 1.56
CA TYR A 8 3.15 5.82 0.18
C TYR A 8 4.65 5.58 0.08
N LEU A 9 5.05 4.61 -0.75
CA LEU A 9 6.44 4.19 -0.90
C LEU A 9 7.15 4.88 -2.08
N GLY A 10 6.44 5.71 -2.85
CA GLY A 10 6.93 6.27 -4.11
C GLY A 10 6.54 5.40 -5.31
N SER A 11 6.78 5.89 -6.51
CA SER A 11 6.52 5.16 -7.77
C SER A 11 5.09 4.63 -7.90
N LEU A 12 4.10 5.39 -7.40
CA LEU A 12 2.69 4.99 -7.39
C LEU A 12 2.42 3.66 -6.64
N ARG A 13 3.32 3.28 -5.72
CA ARG A 13 3.19 2.13 -4.81
C ARG A 13 2.80 2.56 -3.40
N CYS A 14 1.90 1.80 -2.79
CA CYS A 14 1.56 1.92 -1.38
C CYS A 14 1.74 0.59 -0.63
N GLU A 15 2.10 0.67 0.65
CA GLU A 15 2.02 -0.43 1.61
C GLU A 15 0.87 -0.18 2.57
N ASN A 16 -0.01 -1.16 2.73
CA ASN A 16 -1.09 -1.16 3.71
C ASN A 16 -0.78 -2.18 4.81
N LEU A 17 -0.62 -1.71 6.04
CA LEU A 17 -0.43 -2.52 7.23
C LEU A 17 -1.76 -2.68 7.97
N HIS A 18 -2.29 -3.90 8.04
CA HIS A 18 -3.38 -4.22 8.95
C HIS A 18 -2.81 -4.40 10.37
N LEU A 19 -3.14 -3.48 11.27
CA LEU A 19 -2.46 -3.34 12.57
C LEU A 19 -2.69 -4.54 13.50
N GLN A 20 -3.85 -5.19 13.39
CA GLN A 20 -4.18 -6.31 14.27
C GLN A 20 -3.45 -7.61 13.89
N SER A 21 -3.34 -7.92 12.60
CA SER A 21 -2.68 -9.16 12.15
C SER A 21 -1.22 -8.97 11.74
N GLY A 22 -0.77 -7.72 11.55
CA GLY A 22 0.55 -7.42 10.97
C GLY A 22 0.67 -7.73 9.47
N THR A 23 -0.44 -8.08 8.80
CA THR A 23 -0.45 -8.36 7.36
C THR A 23 -0.11 -7.09 6.58
N ARG A 24 0.82 -7.22 5.63
CA ARG A 24 1.18 -6.16 4.68
C ARG A 24 0.59 -6.47 3.32
N ILE A 25 -0.05 -5.47 2.72
CA ILE A 25 -0.64 -5.56 1.39
C ILE A 25 0.00 -4.45 0.54
N HIS A 26 0.59 -4.84 -0.58
CA HIS A 26 1.18 -3.91 -1.54
C HIS A 26 0.20 -3.65 -2.67
N THR A 27 0.12 -2.40 -3.09
CA THR A 27 -0.68 -1.99 -4.25
C THR A 27 0.15 -1.11 -5.16
N ASP A 28 0.10 -1.41 -6.45
CA ASP A 28 0.76 -0.67 -7.51
C ASP A 28 -0.26 -0.11 -8.48
N ALA A 29 0.04 1.07 -9.03
CA ALA A 29 -0.67 1.53 -10.21
C ALA A 29 -0.33 0.63 -11.41
N PRO A 30 -1.27 0.44 -12.35
CA PRO A 30 -1.00 -0.29 -13.59
C PRO A 30 -0.06 0.50 -14.52
N THR A 31 0.58 -0.20 -15.47
CA THR A 31 1.57 0.39 -16.38
C THR A 31 0.99 1.41 -17.36
N ASP A 32 -0.28 1.29 -17.71
CA ASP A 32 -1.03 2.27 -18.50
C ASP A 32 -1.30 3.59 -17.74
N ASN A 33 -1.09 3.60 -16.42
CA ASN A 33 -1.15 4.79 -15.56
C ASN A 33 0.19 5.06 -14.85
N GLN A 34 1.31 4.88 -15.58
CA GLN A 34 2.68 5.23 -15.12
C GLN A 34 3.17 4.44 -13.89
N GLY A 35 2.51 3.33 -13.55
CA GLY A 35 2.96 2.42 -12.51
C GLY A 35 3.92 1.34 -13.02
N MET A 36 4.06 0.26 -12.24
CA MET A 36 5.07 -0.81 -12.43
C MET A 36 4.42 -2.17 -12.50
#